data_AF-A0A934ZIR3-F1
#
_entry.id   AF-A0A934ZIR3-F1
#
_cell.length_a   1.000
_cell.length_b   1.000
_cell.length_c   1.000
_cell.angle_alpha   90.00
_cell.angle_beta   90.00
_cell.angle_gamma   90.00
#
_symmetry.space_group_name_H-M   'P 1'
#
loop_
_entity.id
_entity.type
_entity.pdbx_description
1 polymer ?
#
loop_
_entity_poly.entity_id
_entity_poly.type
_entity_poly.pdbx_seq_one_letter_code
_entity_poly.pdbx_strand_id
1 'polypeptide(L)'
;MSVSRAALLLLVLATLSCRPPSAPRPEDDPRYLCRVDVTPLREALRAAGGDPARIVRPADLAGLTALASGRRFKFVLTGVGALAVAPMPSDAAHNEYVHPILGDGAPVRSAGGITVTHDRARVSRVVLDAESRSYCTAAESLRPTVRALRAMGVEAGAIVVEGRPFACVETGGPPKRYGPVMSAIGRRFETLGRAIAARRWELADYELEELTEDLEELPLAAPPPSVHIDLAPAARAFPGEHMAPLARAVERRDATAATAAFGAAAVACNGCHEASGKAAIMVSPRPGELVPWITPATEDGGVSP
;
A
#
# COMPACT_ATOMS: atom_id res chain seq x y z
N MET A 1 60.66 -45.65 -10.99
CA MET A 1 60.37 -44.46 -10.17
C MET A 1 59.95 -43.33 -11.09
N SER A 2 58.99 -42.50 -10.65
CA SER A 2 58.60 -41.19 -11.22
C SER A 2 57.33 -41.10 -12.11
N VAL A 3 56.20 -41.02 -11.40
CA VAL A 3 55.09 -40.03 -11.42
C VAL A 3 54.58 -39.41 -12.75
N SER A 4 53.27 -39.55 -12.90
CA SER A 4 52.31 -39.01 -13.88
C SER A 4 51.98 -37.51 -13.68
N ARG A 5 51.66 -36.76 -14.75
CA ARG A 5 50.99 -35.44 -14.72
C ARG A 5 50.08 -35.33 -15.96
N ALA A 6 48.76 -35.54 -15.90
CA ALA A 6 47.69 -34.79 -15.24
C ALA A 6 47.37 -33.43 -15.91
N ALA A 7 46.13 -33.33 -16.36
CA ALA A 7 45.50 -32.28 -17.15
C ALA A 7 45.41 -30.93 -16.42
N LEU A 8 45.46 -29.85 -17.20
CA LEU A 8 45.16 -28.48 -16.76
C LEU A 8 43.94 -27.97 -17.54
N LEU A 9 42.76 -28.10 -16.93
CA LEU A 9 41.53 -27.45 -17.40
C LEU A 9 41.34 -26.18 -16.54
N LEU A 10 41.43 -24.99 -17.16
CA LEU A 10 41.18 -23.72 -16.48
C LEU A 10 39.69 -23.59 -16.16
N LEU A 11 39.36 -23.54 -14.87
CA LEU A 11 38.05 -23.17 -14.35
C LEU A 11 38.06 -21.66 -14.03
N VAL A 12 37.34 -20.86 -14.82
CA VAL A 12 37.11 -19.44 -14.52
C VAL A 12 35.92 -19.35 -13.57
N LEU A 13 36.18 -19.15 -12.27
CA LEU A 13 35.17 -18.85 -11.26
C LEU A 13 34.84 -17.35 -11.33
N ALA A 14 33.71 -17.02 -11.95
CA ALA A 14 33.10 -15.70 -11.84
C ALA A 14 32.40 -15.58 -10.48
N THR A 15 33.02 -14.87 -9.54
CA THR A 15 32.40 -14.49 -8.27
C THR A 15 31.37 -13.39 -8.51
N LEU A 16 30.10 -13.78 -8.76
CA LEU A 16 28.98 -12.84 -8.62
C LEU A 16 28.84 -12.47 -7.14
N SER A 17 29.41 -11.32 -6.76
CA SER A 17 29.12 -10.69 -5.48
C SER A 17 27.66 -10.26 -5.47
N CYS A 18 26.83 -10.98 -4.72
CA CYS A 18 25.47 -10.55 -4.38
C CYS A 18 25.55 -9.21 -3.62
N ARG A 19 25.29 -8.10 -4.32
CA ARG A 19 25.05 -6.81 -3.69
C ARG A 19 23.66 -6.88 -3.03
N PRO A 20 23.52 -6.59 -1.73
CA PRO A 20 22.21 -6.57 -1.08
C PRO A 20 21.30 -5.55 -1.79
N PRO A 21 19.97 -5.78 -1.79
CA PRO A 21 19.03 -4.81 -2.31
C PRO A 21 19.29 -3.46 -1.63
N SER A 22 19.49 -2.42 -2.43
CA SER A 22 19.62 -1.06 -1.94
C SER A 22 18.38 -0.71 -1.13
N ALA A 23 18.58 -0.07 0.04
CA ALA A 23 17.48 0.46 0.83
C ALA A 23 16.54 1.29 -0.07
N PRO A 24 15.21 1.22 0.13
CA PRO A 24 14.24 1.99 -0.64
C PRO A 24 14.64 3.46 -0.61
N ARG A 25 14.57 4.13 -1.77
CA ARG A 25 14.99 5.53 -1.86
C ARG A 25 13.96 6.37 -1.12
N PRO A 26 14.37 7.47 -0.44
CA PRO A 26 13.43 8.36 0.25
C PRO A 26 12.33 8.97 -0.64
N GLU A 27 12.50 8.87 -1.96
CA GLU A 27 11.60 9.32 -3.03
C GLU A 27 10.46 8.33 -3.32
N ASP A 28 10.55 7.08 -2.84
CA ASP A 28 9.57 6.02 -3.09
C ASP A 28 8.41 6.04 -2.06
N ASP A 29 8.43 6.93 -1.06
CA ASP A 29 7.35 7.07 -0.09
C ASP A 29 6.24 8.00 -0.64
N PRO A 30 4.98 7.53 -0.79
CA PRO A 30 3.90 8.34 -1.32
C PRO A 30 3.68 9.61 -0.50
N ARG A 31 3.37 10.71 -1.20
CA ARG A 31 3.07 12.01 -0.61
C ARG A 31 1.60 12.33 -0.77
N TYR A 32 0.97 12.67 0.36
CA TYR A 32 -0.42 13.04 0.42
C TYR A 32 -0.54 14.56 0.36
N LEU A 33 -1.25 15.06 -0.65
CA LEU A 33 -1.45 16.49 -0.86
C LEU A 33 -2.50 17.04 0.10
N CYS A 34 -2.27 18.24 0.63
CA CYS A 34 -3.30 18.95 1.39
C CYS A 34 -4.41 19.42 0.47
N ARG A 35 -5.67 19.09 0.78
CA ARG A 35 -6.85 19.44 -0.03
C ARG A 35 -7.55 20.72 0.44
N VAL A 36 -7.01 21.38 1.45
CA VAL A 36 -7.63 22.55 2.09
C VAL A 36 -6.63 23.70 2.12
N ASP A 37 -7.09 24.91 1.83
CA ASP A 37 -6.29 26.13 2.02
C ASP A 37 -6.02 26.33 3.51
N VAL A 38 -4.74 26.37 3.87
CA VAL A 38 -4.29 26.52 5.26
C VAL A 38 -4.44 27.96 5.77
N THR A 39 -4.55 28.94 4.88
CA THR A 39 -4.61 30.37 5.22
C THR A 39 -5.81 30.71 6.13
N PRO A 40 -7.07 30.43 5.75
CA PRO A 40 -8.22 30.70 6.61
C PRO A 40 -8.21 29.88 7.90
N LEU A 41 -7.63 28.67 7.87
CA LEU A 41 -7.51 27.81 9.05
C LEU A 41 -6.55 28.40 10.09
N ARG A 42 -5.46 29.04 9.63
CA ARG A 42 -4.52 29.74 10.51
C ARG A 42 -5.13 30.98 11.14
N GLU A 43 -5.94 31.71 10.39
CA GLU A 43 -6.68 32.87 10.91
C GLU A 43 -7.68 32.42 11.98
N ALA A 44 -8.43 31.35 11.74
CA ALA A 44 -9.34 30.76 12.72
C ALA A 44 -8.59 30.30 13.98
N LEU A 45 -7.45 29.62 13.83
CA LEU A 45 -6.61 29.23 14.96
C LEU A 45 -6.16 30.44 15.79
N ARG A 46 -5.66 31.50 15.14
CA ARG A 46 -5.23 32.73 15.85
C ARG A 46 -6.40 33.42 16.54
N ALA A 47 -7.56 33.49 15.88
CA ALA A 47 -8.77 34.07 16.46
C ALA A 47 -9.25 33.31 17.70
N ALA A 48 -9.06 31.99 17.74
CA ALA A 48 -9.30 31.15 18.90
C ALA A 48 -8.19 31.21 19.98
N GLY A 49 -7.19 32.08 19.83
CA GLY A 49 -6.05 32.21 20.75
C GLY A 49 -5.00 31.11 20.62
N GLY A 50 -5.05 30.33 19.54
CA GLY A 50 -4.05 29.32 19.23
C GLY A 50 -2.81 29.88 18.51
N ASP A 51 -1.72 29.12 18.60
CA ASP A 51 -0.43 29.48 17.99
C ASP A 51 0.22 28.24 17.36
N PRO A 52 0.53 28.25 16.04
CA PRO A 52 1.27 27.18 15.38
C PRO A 52 2.63 26.85 16.02
N ALA A 53 3.28 27.79 16.71
CA ALA A 53 4.55 27.52 17.40
C ALA A 53 4.40 26.50 18.54
N ARG A 54 3.17 26.30 19.05
CA ARG A 54 2.87 25.31 20.10
C ARG A 54 2.74 23.87 19.57
N ILE A 55 2.82 23.65 18.25
CA ILE A 55 2.79 22.30 17.67
C ILE A 55 3.94 21.48 18.23
N VAL A 56 3.61 20.33 18.80
CA VAL A 56 4.57 19.42 19.43
C VAL A 56 5.30 18.65 18.34
N ARG A 57 6.63 18.55 18.43
CA ARG A 57 7.47 17.79 17.49
C ARG A 57 8.27 16.72 18.23
N PRO A 58 7.65 15.57 18.57
CA PRO A 58 8.37 14.49 19.22
C PRO A 58 9.50 13.99 18.32
N ALA A 59 10.71 13.92 18.86
CA ALA A 59 11.89 13.37 18.19
C ALA A 59 12.39 12.07 18.84
N ASP A 60 11.87 11.73 20.02
CA ASP A 60 12.25 10.60 20.85
C ASP A 60 11.08 10.17 21.77
N LEU A 61 11.32 9.15 22.60
CA LEU A 61 10.34 8.67 23.58
C LEU A 61 9.90 9.76 24.57
N ALA A 62 10.80 10.65 25.00
CA ALA A 62 10.48 11.70 25.96
C ALA A 62 9.44 12.68 25.38
N GLY A 63 9.60 13.05 24.10
CA GLY A 63 8.63 13.85 23.36
C GLY A 63 7.27 13.18 23.22
N LEU A 64 7.23 11.85 23.05
CA LEU A 64 5.97 11.09 23.00
C LEU A 64 5.30 11.00 24.37
N THR A 65 6.06 10.80 25.44
CA THR A 65 5.53 10.75 26.82
C THR A 65 5.07 12.10 27.35
N ALA A 66 5.44 13.21 26.68
CA ALA A 66 4.89 14.53 26.99
C ALA A 66 3.42 14.68 26.59
N LEU A 67 2.91 13.81 25.69
CA LEU A 67 1.49 13.77 25.34
C LEU A 67 0.68 13.18 26.49
N ALA A 68 -0.56 13.65 26.67
CA ALA A 68 -1.46 13.10 27.66
C ALA A 68 -1.74 11.60 27.38
N SER A 69 -1.37 10.73 28.32
CA SER A 69 -1.46 9.28 28.17
C SER A 69 -2.90 8.84 27.88
N GLY A 70 -3.08 7.97 26.87
CA GLY A 70 -4.37 7.40 26.48
C GLY A 70 -5.32 8.36 25.76
N ARG A 71 -4.89 9.60 25.47
CA ARG A 71 -5.68 10.57 24.70
C ARG A 71 -5.27 10.55 23.23
N ARG A 72 -6.25 10.71 22.35
CA ARG A 72 -6.02 10.79 20.91
C ARG A 72 -5.65 12.22 20.51
N PHE A 73 -4.62 12.37 19.69
CA PHE A 73 -4.17 13.63 19.11
C PHE A 73 -4.17 13.53 17.59
N LYS A 74 -4.33 14.67 16.90
CA LYS A 74 -4.09 14.75 15.45
C LYS A 74 -2.59 14.82 15.20
N PHE A 75 -2.09 14.12 14.19
CA PHE A 75 -0.69 14.18 13.80
C PHE A 75 -0.52 14.23 12.27
N VAL A 76 0.64 14.73 11.84
CA VAL A 76 1.17 14.52 10.49
C VAL A 76 2.62 14.06 10.56
N LEU A 77 3.03 13.25 9.59
CA LEU A 77 4.44 12.99 9.29
C LEU A 77 4.81 13.84 8.07
N THR A 78 5.60 14.89 8.29
CA THR A 78 5.89 15.91 7.28
C THR A 78 6.65 15.37 6.06
N GLY A 79 6.77 16.23 5.03
CA GLY A 79 7.65 16.05 3.88
C GLY A 79 9.04 15.49 4.21
N VAL A 80 9.64 15.95 5.29
CA VAL A 80 11.01 15.58 5.70
C VAL A 80 11.05 14.43 6.72
N GLY A 81 9.92 13.80 7.02
CA GLY A 81 9.85 12.69 7.98
C GLY A 81 9.80 13.13 9.45
N ALA A 82 9.64 14.42 9.74
CA ALA A 82 9.43 14.90 11.11
C ALA A 82 7.97 14.72 11.53
N LEU A 83 7.75 14.20 12.74
CA LEU A 83 6.42 14.05 13.34
C LEU A 83 5.97 15.40 13.93
N ALA A 84 4.76 15.83 13.60
CA ALA A 84 4.12 17.02 14.15
C ALA A 84 2.76 16.63 14.72
N VAL A 85 2.54 16.96 16.00
CA VAL A 85 1.35 16.56 16.77
C VAL A 85 0.67 17.81 17.33
N ALA A 86 -0.65 17.85 17.27
CA ALA A 86 -1.42 18.90 17.89
C ALA A 86 -1.09 18.99 19.40
N PRO A 87 -1.01 20.20 19.99
CA PRO A 87 -0.71 20.35 21.42
C PRO A 87 -1.86 19.95 22.34
N MET A 88 -3.04 19.65 21.80
CA MET A 88 -4.24 19.32 22.55
C MET A 88 -4.89 18.05 21.97
N PRO A 89 -5.53 17.22 22.82
CA PRO A 89 -6.30 16.07 22.37
C PRO A 89 -7.37 16.44 21.34
N SER A 90 -7.67 15.53 20.42
CA SER A 90 -8.63 15.72 19.32
C SER A 90 -10.05 16.07 19.78
N ASP A 91 -10.41 15.67 21.01
CA ASP A 91 -11.70 15.91 21.68
C ASP A 91 -11.70 17.15 22.59
N ALA A 92 -10.58 17.88 22.69
CA ALA A 92 -10.55 19.12 23.46
C ALA A 92 -11.46 20.18 22.84
N ALA A 93 -12.21 20.90 23.68
CA ALA A 93 -13.03 22.02 23.24
C ALA A 93 -12.17 23.08 22.54
N HIS A 94 -12.68 23.65 21.45
CA HIS A 94 -11.99 24.68 20.64
C HIS A 94 -10.62 24.24 20.10
N ASN A 95 -10.44 22.95 19.82
CA ASN A 95 -9.21 22.46 19.20
C ASN A 95 -9.16 22.73 17.68
N GLU A 96 -8.74 23.95 17.34
CA GLU A 96 -8.54 24.41 15.96
C GLU A 96 -7.25 23.87 15.31
N TYR A 97 -6.41 23.11 16.03
CA TYR A 97 -5.24 22.46 15.42
C TYR A 97 -5.71 21.31 14.53
N VAL A 98 -5.80 21.56 13.23
CA VAL A 98 -6.19 20.58 12.20
C VAL A 98 -4.98 20.14 11.36
N HIS A 99 -5.07 18.99 10.69
CA HIS A 99 -3.95 18.42 9.93
C HIS A 99 -3.26 19.42 8.97
N PRO A 100 -3.98 20.26 8.19
CA PRO A 100 -3.34 21.25 7.32
C PRO A 100 -2.42 22.22 8.07
N ILE A 101 -2.80 22.61 9.29
CA ILE A 101 -1.96 23.50 10.11
C ILE A 101 -0.70 22.76 10.58
N LEU A 102 -0.85 21.48 10.97
CA LEU A 102 0.29 20.66 11.39
C LEU A 102 1.29 20.42 10.25
N GLY A 103 0.78 20.27 9.02
CA GLY A 103 1.58 20.05 7.81
C GLY A 103 1.96 21.33 7.05
N ASP A 104 1.60 22.52 7.56
CA ASP A 104 1.80 23.81 6.87
C ASP A 104 1.20 23.84 5.44
N GLY A 105 0.09 23.13 5.21
CA GLY A 105 -0.50 22.95 3.88
C GLY A 105 0.40 22.17 2.88
N ALA A 106 1.60 21.77 3.27
CA ALA A 106 2.53 21.06 2.42
C ALA A 106 2.14 19.57 2.28
N PRO A 107 2.64 18.87 1.25
CA PRO A 107 2.49 17.42 1.15
C PRO A 107 3.13 16.69 2.34
N VAL A 108 2.45 15.67 2.84
CA VAL A 108 2.88 14.86 4.00
C VAL A 108 3.12 13.40 3.61
N ARG A 109 3.94 12.67 4.37
CA ARG A 109 4.08 11.21 4.21
C ARG A 109 2.92 10.45 4.84
N SER A 110 2.28 11.05 5.83
CA SER A 110 1.23 10.41 6.62
C SER A 110 0.47 11.46 7.42
N ALA A 111 -0.78 11.19 7.75
CA ALA A 111 -1.62 12.02 8.61
C ALA A 111 -2.69 11.15 9.26
N GLY A 112 -3.17 11.56 10.43
CA GLY A 112 -4.21 10.80 11.11
C GLY A 112 -4.33 11.11 12.59
N GLY A 113 -4.80 10.13 13.35
CA GLY A 113 -4.82 10.13 14.81
C GLY A 113 -3.67 9.32 15.40
N ILE A 114 -3.13 9.81 16.52
CA ILE A 114 -2.15 9.09 17.35
C ILE A 114 -2.63 9.08 18.81
N THR A 115 -2.62 7.92 19.43
CA THR A 115 -2.87 7.74 20.87
C THR A 115 -1.67 7.06 21.49
N VAL A 116 -1.05 7.68 22.49
CA VAL A 116 0.12 7.12 23.17
C VAL A 116 -0.28 6.77 24.60
N THR A 117 -0.13 5.50 24.98
CA THR A 117 -0.28 5.02 26.36
C THR A 117 1.11 4.80 26.94
N HIS A 118 1.37 5.40 28.10
CA HIS A 118 2.66 5.34 28.78
C HIS A 118 2.53 5.49 30.30
N ASP A 119 3.57 5.04 31.02
CA ASP A 119 3.79 5.28 32.45
C ASP A 119 5.15 5.96 32.71
N ARG A 120 5.12 7.26 33.02
CA ARG A 120 6.30 8.13 33.25
C ARG A 120 7.27 8.18 32.06
N ALA A 121 8.05 7.13 31.84
CA ALA A 121 9.14 7.05 30.85
C ALA A 121 8.99 5.90 29.85
N ARG A 122 8.03 4.99 30.03
CA ARG A 122 7.87 3.84 29.14
C ARG A 122 6.57 3.95 28.36
N VAL A 123 6.70 3.91 27.03
CA VAL A 123 5.57 3.76 26.11
C VAL A 123 5.14 2.29 26.10
N SER A 124 3.90 2.02 26.49
CA SER A 124 3.33 0.67 26.51
C SER A 124 2.48 0.37 25.28
N ARG A 125 1.91 1.40 24.64
CA ARG A 125 1.12 1.26 23.42
C ARG A 125 1.09 2.57 22.62
N VAL A 126 1.16 2.47 21.30
CA VAL A 126 0.85 3.56 20.36
C VAL A 126 -0.22 3.06 19.39
N VAL A 127 -1.35 3.75 19.31
CA VAL A 127 -2.40 3.46 18.34
C VAL A 127 -2.40 4.55 17.28
N LEU A 128 -2.35 4.15 16.01
CA LEU A 128 -2.46 5.01 14.84
C LEU A 128 -3.76 4.70 14.10
N ASP A 129 -4.42 5.74 13.62
CA ASP A 129 -5.55 5.63 12.70
C ASP A 129 -5.38 6.65 11.57
N ALA A 130 -5.89 6.33 10.38
CA ALA A 130 -5.68 7.13 9.18
C ALA A 130 -6.72 8.26 9.00
N GLU A 131 -7.43 8.65 10.06
CA GLU A 131 -8.51 9.63 9.96
C GLU A 131 -7.92 11.04 9.75
N SER A 132 -7.88 11.47 8.49
CA SER A 132 -7.59 12.85 8.10
C SER A 132 -8.58 13.35 7.06
N ARG A 133 -9.31 14.42 7.38
CA ARG A 133 -10.23 15.09 6.46
C ARG A 133 -9.52 15.85 5.32
N SER A 134 -8.21 16.09 5.46
CA SER A 134 -7.49 17.01 4.58
C SER A 134 -6.41 16.35 3.71
N TYR A 135 -5.93 15.17 4.08
CA TYR A 135 -4.83 14.49 3.40
C TYR A 135 -5.19 13.13 2.77
N CYS A 136 -6.41 12.61 2.95
CA CYS A 136 -6.88 11.37 2.31
C CYS A 136 -5.92 10.18 2.45
N THR A 137 -5.60 9.91 3.70
CA THR A 137 -4.74 8.83 4.14
C THR A 137 -5.54 7.55 4.37
N ALA A 138 -4.91 6.40 4.11
CA ALA A 138 -5.43 5.06 4.41
C ALA A 138 -4.53 4.33 5.42
N ALA A 139 -4.88 3.13 5.87
CA ALA A 139 -4.08 2.40 6.88
C ALA A 139 -2.63 2.18 6.42
N GLU A 140 -2.45 1.94 5.12
CA GLU A 140 -1.19 1.73 4.41
C GLU A 140 -0.31 2.99 4.48
N SER A 141 -0.93 4.17 4.45
CA SER A 141 -0.24 5.47 4.58
C SER A 141 0.41 5.68 5.94
N LEU A 142 0.12 4.82 6.93
CA LEU A 142 0.72 4.90 8.27
C LEU A 142 2.07 4.19 8.34
N ARG A 143 2.46 3.38 7.33
CA ARG A 143 3.76 2.67 7.30
C ARG A 143 4.96 3.60 7.55
N PRO A 144 5.08 4.80 6.93
CA PRO A 144 6.16 5.73 7.23
C PRO A 144 6.16 6.21 8.69
N THR A 145 4.98 6.41 9.28
CA THR A 145 4.84 6.81 10.69
C THR A 145 5.25 5.68 11.63
N VAL A 146 4.89 4.43 11.33
CA VAL A 146 5.36 3.26 12.08
C VAL A 146 6.89 3.20 12.06
N ARG A 147 7.54 3.41 10.90
CA ARG A 147 9.00 3.46 10.81
C ARG A 147 9.60 4.60 11.64
N ALA A 148 9.01 5.79 11.59
CA ALA A 148 9.46 6.94 12.38
C ALA A 148 9.36 6.67 13.89
N LEU A 149 8.26 6.10 14.36
CA LEU A 149 8.08 5.74 15.78
C LEU A 149 9.09 4.69 16.25
N ARG A 150 9.39 3.69 15.42
CA ARG A 150 10.44 2.71 15.71
C ARG A 150 11.82 3.36 15.81
N ALA A 151 12.12 4.30 14.92
CA ALA A 151 13.37 5.07 14.98
C ALA A 151 13.48 5.94 16.24
N MET A 152 12.34 6.37 16.81
CA MET A 152 12.28 7.07 18.10
C MET A 152 12.41 6.14 19.32
N GLY A 153 12.47 4.81 19.12
CA GLY A 153 12.60 3.83 20.20
C GLY A 153 11.29 3.17 20.65
N VAL A 154 10.18 3.34 19.92
CA VAL A 154 8.94 2.62 20.22
C VAL A 154 9.07 1.17 19.75
N GLU A 155 8.85 0.23 20.66
CA GLU A 155 8.87 -1.20 20.37
C GLU A 155 7.84 -1.57 19.30
N ALA A 156 8.23 -2.42 18.34
CA ALA A 156 7.36 -2.77 17.21
C ALA A 156 6.03 -3.38 17.66
N GLY A 157 6.05 -4.24 18.69
CA GLY A 157 4.85 -4.86 19.25
C GLY A 157 3.95 -3.89 20.05
N ALA A 158 4.42 -2.68 20.35
CA ALA A 158 3.62 -1.66 21.01
C ALA A 158 2.82 -0.79 20.03
N ILE A 159 3.13 -0.85 18.72
CA ILE A 159 2.46 -0.03 17.70
C ILE A 159 1.29 -0.82 17.09
N VAL A 160 0.10 -0.23 17.14
CA VAL A 160 -1.13 -0.77 16.57
C VAL A 160 -1.64 0.19 15.51
N VAL A 161 -1.88 -0.31 14.30
CA VAL A 161 -2.55 0.44 13.23
C VAL A 161 -4.01 0.00 13.19
N GLU A 162 -4.94 0.91 13.43
CA GLU A 162 -6.37 0.68 13.27
C GLU A 162 -6.78 1.01 11.83
N GLY A 163 -7.18 -0.03 11.08
CA GLY A 163 -7.73 0.10 9.73
C GLY A 163 -9.18 0.60 9.73
N ARG A 164 -9.47 1.72 10.41
CA ARG A 164 -10.80 2.34 10.31
C ARG A 164 -10.99 2.86 8.89
N PRO A 165 -12.00 2.39 8.15
CA PRO A 165 -12.30 2.96 6.84
C PRO A 165 -12.71 4.42 7.03
N PHE A 166 -11.91 5.35 6.52
CA PHE A 166 -12.30 6.75 6.41
C PHE A 166 -12.52 7.07 4.94
N ALA A 167 -13.75 7.42 4.58
CA ALA A 167 -14.09 7.87 3.25
C ALA A 167 -13.61 9.32 3.08
N CYS A 168 -12.39 9.49 2.60
CA CYS A 168 -12.13 10.66 1.80
C CYS A 168 -13.00 10.53 0.54
N VAL A 169 -14.07 11.32 0.46
CA VAL A 169 -14.72 11.52 -0.82
C VAL A 169 -13.69 12.24 -1.68
N GLU A 170 -13.06 11.51 -2.59
CA GLU A 170 -12.26 12.10 -3.64
C GLU A 170 -13.18 13.03 -4.45
N THR A 171 -13.03 14.33 -4.24
CA THR A 171 -13.23 15.29 -5.32
C THR A 171 -11.87 15.44 -5.97
N GLY A 172 -11.42 14.34 -6.59
CA GLY A 172 -10.24 14.27 -7.42
C GLY A 172 -10.59 14.71 -8.84
N GLY A 173 -9.58 14.83 -9.70
CA GLY A 173 -9.79 14.96 -11.14
C GLY A 173 -10.62 13.80 -11.72
N PRO A 174 -10.81 13.76 -13.04
CA PRO A 174 -11.61 12.70 -13.65
C PRO A 174 -11.10 11.32 -13.18
N PRO A 175 -12.01 10.40 -12.79
CA PRO A 175 -11.63 9.08 -12.30
C PRO A 175 -10.62 8.41 -13.23
N LYS A 176 -9.64 7.68 -12.67
CA LYS A 176 -8.75 6.83 -13.45
C LYS A 176 -9.62 5.97 -14.36
N ARG A 177 -9.25 5.82 -15.63
CA ARG A 177 -10.01 4.95 -16.55
C ARG A 177 -9.61 3.49 -16.31
N TYR A 178 -10.51 2.56 -16.59
CA TYR A 178 -10.22 1.12 -16.51
C TYR A 178 -8.99 0.71 -17.33
N GLY A 179 -8.71 1.35 -18.47
CA GLY A 179 -7.59 0.96 -19.34
C GLY A 179 -6.23 0.89 -18.61
N PRO A 180 -5.74 2.00 -18.03
CA PRO A 180 -4.50 1.98 -17.23
C PRO A 180 -4.54 1.02 -16.04
N VAL A 181 -5.65 0.98 -15.28
CA VAL A 181 -5.78 0.14 -14.07
C VAL A 181 -5.73 -1.35 -14.45
N MET A 182 -6.53 -1.79 -15.41
CA MET A 182 -6.57 -3.18 -15.87
C MET A 182 -5.26 -3.61 -16.55
N SER A 183 -4.52 -2.68 -17.15
CA SER A 183 -3.19 -2.99 -17.72
C SER A 183 -2.15 -3.24 -16.62
N ALA A 184 -2.22 -2.50 -15.50
CA ALA A 184 -1.37 -2.73 -14.35
C ALA A 184 -1.72 -4.07 -13.66
N ILE A 185 -3.01 -4.31 -13.39
CA ILE A 185 -3.54 -5.58 -12.86
C ILE A 185 -3.07 -6.76 -13.71
N GLY A 186 -3.24 -6.69 -15.03
CA GLY A 186 -2.83 -7.77 -15.95
C GLY A 186 -1.33 -8.08 -15.85
N ARG A 187 -0.48 -7.05 -15.86
CA ARG A 187 0.98 -7.23 -15.76
C ARG A 187 1.41 -7.78 -14.40
N ARG A 188 0.82 -7.33 -13.30
CA ARG A 188 1.12 -7.86 -11.96
C ARG A 188 0.65 -9.30 -11.81
N PHE A 189 -0.55 -9.62 -12.30
CA PHE A 189 -1.05 -10.99 -12.32
C PHE A 189 -0.16 -11.92 -13.14
N GLU A 190 0.31 -11.49 -14.31
CA GLU A 190 1.31 -12.24 -15.09
C GLU A 190 2.60 -12.47 -14.29
N THR A 191 3.15 -11.40 -13.70
CA THR A 191 4.43 -11.45 -12.98
C THR A 191 4.33 -12.35 -11.75
N LEU A 192 3.22 -12.25 -11.01
CA LEU A 192 2.86 -13.15 -9.91
C LEU A 192 2.82 -14.61 -10.37
N GLY A 193 2.13 -14.90 -11.47
CA GLY A 193 2.06 -16.26 -12.03
C GLY A 193 3.44 -16.81 -12.39
N ARG A 194 4.29 -15.99 -13.02
CA ARG A 194 5.69 -16.35 -13.31
C ARG A 194 6.50 -16.58 -12.03
N ALA A 195 6.30 -15.76 -11.00
CA ALA A 195 6.97 -15.92 -9.72
C ALA A 195 6.56 -17.21 -9.00
N ILE A 196 5.27 -17.55 -8.99
CA ILE A 196 4.74 -18.82 -8.46
C ILE A 196 5.34 -20.01 -9.21
N ALA A 197 5.30 -19.99 -10.55
CA ALA A 197 5.86 -21.06 -11.38
C ALA A 197 7.37 -21.28 -11.13
N ALA A 198 8.11 -20.18 -10.94
CA ALA A 198 9.54 -20.21 -10.61
C ALA A 198 9.84 -20.43 -9.12
N ARG A 199 8.82 -20.59 -8.26
CA ARG A 199 8.94 -20.67 -6.78
C ARG A 199 9.74 -19.51 -6.16
N ARG A 200 9.65 -18.31 -6.76
CA ARG A 200 10.22 -17.08 -6.23
C ARG A 200 9.23 -16.44 -5.26
N TRP A 201 9.07 -17.05 -4.09
CA TRP A 201 8.01 -16.74 -3.13
C TRP A 201 8.02 -15.28 -2.65
N GLU A 202 9.20 -14.69 -2.45
CA GLU A 202 9.31 -13.30 -2.03
C GLU A 202 8.84 -12.34 -3.12
N LEU A 203 9.06 -12.67 -4.40
CA LEU A 203 8.52 -11.89 -5.51
C LEU A 203 7.02 -12.14 -5.69
N ALA A 204 6.55 -13.38 -5.48
CA ALA A 204 5.14 -13.70 -5.53
C ALA A 204 4.35 -12.95 -4.43
N ASP A 205 4.90 -12.84 -3.23
CA ASP A 205 4.29 -12.08 -2.13
C ASP A 205 4.20 -10.59 -2.47
N TYR A 206 5.30 -10.00 -2.96
CA TYR A 206 5.34 -8.60 -3.41
C TYR A 206 4.33 -8.30 -4.53
N GLU A 207 4.32 -9.09 -5.60
CA GLU A 207 3.41 -8.85 -6.74
C GLU A 207 1.95 -9.10 -6.36
N LEU A 208 1.68 -9.98 -5.38
CA LEU A 208 0.33 -10.20 -4.87
C LEU A 208 -0.16 -9.01 -4.05
N GLU A 209 0.67 -8.44 -3.19
CA GLU A 209 0.34 -7.22 -2.43
C GLU A 209 -0.03 -6.09 -3.38
N GLU A 210 0.86 -5.80 -4.32
CA GLU A 210 0.67 -4.70 -5.29
C GLU A 210 -0.53 -4.94 -6.24
N LEU A 211 -0.75 -6.18 -6.66
CA LEU A 211 -1.94 -6.56 -7.43
C LEU A 211 -3.22 -6.31 -6.62
N THR A 212 -3.20 -6.60 -5.32
CA THR A 212 -4.34 -6.40 -4.43
C THR A 212 -4.67 -4.92 -4.29
N GLU A 213 -3.65 -4.07 -4.14
CA GLU A 213 -3.82 -2.60 -4.13
C GLU A 213 -4.46 -2.08 -5.43
N ASP A 214 -3.97 -2.53 -6.60
CA ASP A 214 -4.55 -2.13 -7.89
C ASP A 214 -6.02 -2.61 -8.05
N LEU A 215 -6.35 -3.79 -7.53
CA LEU A 215 -7.72 -4.32 -7.53
C LEU A 215 -8.67 -3.52 -6.63
N GLU A 216 -8.17 -2.98 -5.52
CA GLU A 216 -8.94 -2.11 -4.62
C GLU A 216 -9.22 -0.73 -5.24
N GLU A 217 -8.40 -0.28 -6.19
CA GLU A 217 -8.66 0.94 -6.97
C GLU A 217 -9.75 0.76 -8.05
N LEU A 218 -9.93 -0.46 -8.58
CA LEU A 218 -10.81 -0.73 -9.71
C LEU A 218 -12.28 -0.28 -9.52
N PRO A 219 -12.91 -0.42 -8.33
CA PRO A 219 -14.27 0.08 -8.09
C PRO A 219 -14.42 1.60 -8.18
N LEU A 220 -13.31 2.35 -8.11
CA LEU A 220 -13.28 3.81 -8.16
C LEU A 220 -12.97 4.33 -9.58
N ALA A 221 -12.55 3.43 -10.49
CA ALA A 221 -12.19 3.77 -11.84
C ALA A 221 -13.42 3.89 -12.76
N ALA A 222 -13.32 4.74 -13.80
CA ALA A 222 -14.36 4.87 -14.81
C ALA A 222 -14.23 3.75 -15.87
N PRO A 223 -15.28 2.93 -16.08
CA PRO A 223 -15.29 1.94 -17.15
C PRO A 223 -15.33 2.62 -18.53
N PRO A 224 -14.93 1.93 -19.61
CA PRO A 224 -15.12 2.46 -20.96
C PRO A 224 -16.62 2.55 -21.28
N PRO A 225 -17.06 3.49 -22.14
CA PRO A 225 -18.48 3.66 -22.48
C PRO A 225 -19.18 2.42 -23.02
N SER A 226 -18.42 1.44 -23.54
CA SER A 226 -18.94 0.17 -24.04
C SER A 226 -19.33 -0.84 -22.95
N VAL A 227 -19.05 -0.55 -21.68
CA VAL A 227 -19.41 -1.42 -20.55
C VAL A 227 -20.66 -0.83 -19.90
N HIS A 228 -21.74 -1.62 -19.87
CA HIS A 228 -23.07 -1.17 -19.47
C HIS A 228 -23.60 -1.85 -18.19
N ILE A 229 -22.76 -2.66 -17.54
CA ILE A 229 -23.09 -3.35 -16.29
C ILE A 229 -22.35 -2.71 -15.12
N ASP A 230 -22.95 -2.73 -13.94
CA ASP A 230 -22.28 -2.29 -12.71
C ASP A 230 -21.35 -3.41 -12.19
N LEU A 231 -20.05 -3.23 -12.42
CA LEU A 231 -19.00 -4.13 -11.95
C LEU A 231 -18.47 -3.77 -10.56
N ALA A 232 -18.84 -2.62 -10.00
CA ALA A 232 -18.23 -2.12 -8.76
C ALA A 232 -18.45 -3.06 -7.55
N PRO A 233 -19.62 -3.72 -7.36
CA PRO A 233 -19.80 -4.72 -6.32
C PRO A 233 -18.86 -5.93 -6.48
N ALA A 234 -18.76 -6.48 -7.70
CA ALA A 234 -17.88 -7.60 -7.99
C ALA A 234 -16.40 -7.24 -7.79
N ALA A 235 -15.99 -6.06 -8.28
CA ALA A 235 -14.64 -5.55 -8.10
C ALA A 235 -14.28 -5.34 -6.62
N ARG A 236 -15.20 -4.87 -5.78
CA ARG A 236 -14.98 -4.74 -4.31
C ARG A 236 -14.81 -6.08 -3.60
N ALA A 237 -15.53 -7.10 -4.03
CA ALA A 237 -15.47 -8.43 -3.41
C ALA A 237 -14.21 -9.22 -3.83
N PHE A 238 -13.69 -8.95 -5.03
CA PHE A 238 -12.64 -9.73 -5.67
C PHE A 238 -11.37 -9.93 -4.80
N PRO A 239 -10.78 -8.88 -4.16
CA PRO A 239 -9.62 -9.06 -3.28
C PRO A 239 -9.88 -10.09 -2.17
N GLY A 240 -11.00 -9.96 -1.46
CA GLY A 240 -11.34 -10.83 -0.34
C GLY A 240 -11.64 -12.27 -0.77
N GLU A 241 -12.31 -12.45 -1.91
CA GLU A 241 -12.76 -13.77 -2.38
C GLU A 241 -11.67 -14.56 -3.10
N HIS A 242 -10.87 -13.88 -3.94
CA HIS A 242 -9.94 -14.55 -4.86
C HIS A 242 -8.46 -14.31 -4.52
N MET A 243 -8.10 -13.16 -3.96
CA MET A 243 -6.70 -12.90 -3.56
C MET A 243 -6.38 -13.51 -2.19
N ALA A 244 -7.32 -13.51 -1.23
CA ALA A 244 -7.05 -14.05 0.10
C ALA A 244 -6.65 -15.55 0.12
N PRO A 245 -7.29 -16.46 -0.65
CA PRO A 245 -6.82 -17.84 -0.76
C PRO A 245 -5.42 -17.96 -1.39
N LEU A 246 -5.13 -17.12 -2.38
CA LEU A 246 -3.83 -17.08 -3.05
C LEU A 246 -2.73 -16.58 -2.10
N ALA A 247 -3.00 -15.53 -1.33
CA ALA A 247 -2.11 -15.00 -0.29
C ALA A 247 -1.72 -16.07 0.73
N ARG A 248 -2.73 -16.78 1.25
CA ARG A 248 -2.50 -17.89 2.18
C ARG A 248 -1.63 -19.00 1.58
N ALA A 249 -1.74 -19.27 0.27
CA ALA A 249 -0.93 -20.29 -0.39
C ALA A 249 0.51 -19.81 -0.65
N VAL A 250 0.69 -18.56 -1.06
CA VAL A 250 2.00 -17.92 -1.26
C VAL A 250 2.76 -17.82 0.06
N GLU A 251 2.11 -17.40 1.14
CA GLU A 251 2.67 -17.33 2.50
C GLU A 251 3.19 -18.70 2.96
N ARG A 252 2.40 -19.76 2.73
CA ARG A 252 2.80 -21.15 3.03
C ARG A 252 3.79 -21.74 2.04
N ARG A 253 4.13 -21.02 0.97
CA ARG A 253 5.00 -21.49 -0.14
C ARG A 253 4.50 -22.80 -0.75
N ASP A 254 3.18 -22.97 -0.78
CA ASP A 254 2.50 -24.16 -1.27
C ASP A 254 2.21 -24.00 -2.77
N ALA A 255 3.09 -24.54 -3.60
CA ALA A 255 2.98 -24.41 -5.06
C ALA A 255 1.68 -25.00 -5.62
N THR A 256 1.18 -26.08 -5.04
CA THR A 256 -0.06 -26.72 -5.51
C THR A 256 -1.26 -25.85 -5.17
N ALA A 257 -1.36 -25.41 -3.91
CA ALA A 257 -2.44 -24.52 -3.50
C ALA A 257 -2.38 -23.15 -4.21
N ALA A 258 -1.17 -22.61 -4.43
CA ALA A 258 -0.98 -21.34 -5.12
C ALA A 258 -1.39 -21.43 -6.58
N THR A 259 -1.03 -22.52 -7.27
CA THR A 259 -1.45 -22.77 -8.66
C THR A 259 -2.97 -22.89 -8.77
N ALA A 260 -3.61 -23.61 -7.86
CA ALA A 260 -5.06 -23.75 -7.83
C ALA A 260 -5.78 -22.41 -7.56
N ALA A 261 -5.31 -21.65 -6.57
CA ALA A 261 -5.87 -20.34 -6.24
C ALA A 261 -5.65 -19.30 -7.34
N PHE A 262 -4.48 -19.31 -7.99
CA PHE A 262 -4.19 -18.48 -9.17
C PHE A 262 -5.17 -18.78 -10.31
N GLY A 263 -5.38 -20.07 -10.63
CA GLY A 263 -6.32 -20.48 -11.66
C GLY A 263 -7.76 -20.06 -11.33
N ALA A 264 -8.18 -20.19 -10.07
CA ALA A 264 -9.50 -19.72 -9.63
C ALA A 264 -9.68 -18.20 -9.79
N ALA A 265 -8.64 -17.41 -9.45
CA ALA A 265 -8.66 -15.98 -9.65
C ALA A 265 -8.73 -15.60 -11.15
N ALA A 266 -7.97 -16.29 -12.02
CA ALA A 266 -8.04 -16.08 -13.46
C ALA A 266 -9.44 -16.37 -14.03
N VAL A 267 -10.10 -17.44 -13.57
CA VAL A 267 -11.48 -17.76 -13.95
C VAL A 267 -12.44 -16.64 -13.53
N ALA A 268 -12.27 -16.08 -12.34
CA ALA A 268 -13.08 -14.95 -11.88
C ALA A 268 -12.82 -13.67 -12.70
N CYS A 269 -11.57 -13.37 -13.06
CA CYS A 269 -11.22 -12.29 -13.99
C CYS A 269 -11.97 -12.46 -15.32
N ASN A 270 -11.91 -13.67 -15.89
CA ASN A 270 -12.58 -13.97 -17.15
C ASN A 270 -14.10 -13.86 -17.07
N GLY A 271 -14.72 -14.21 -15.94
CA GLY A 271 -16.16 -13.99 -15.71
C GLY A 271 -16.55 -12.51 -15.78
N CYS A 272 -15.75 -11.61 -15.17
CA CYS A 272 -15.98 -10.17 -15.28
C CYS A 272 -15.73 -9.66 -16.71
N HIS A 273 -14.72 -10.18 -17.39
CA HIS A 273 -14.42 -9.81 -18.78
C HIS A 273 -15.55 -10.27 -19.72
N GLU A 274 -16.10 -11.46 -19.54
CA GLU A 274 -17.23 -11.97 -20.31
C GLU A 274 -18.50 -11.13 -20.07
N ALA A 275 -18.87 -10.94 -18.80
CA ALA A 275 -20.05 -10.16 -18.43
C ALA A 275 -20.01 -8.71 -18.95
N SER A 276 -18.80 -8.15 -19.10
CA SER A 276 -18.59 -6.79 -19.61
C SER A 276 -18.41 -6.70 -21.14
N GLY A 277 -18.58 -7.81 -21.86
CA GLY A 277 -18.42 -7.86 -23.32
C GLY A 277 -16.97 -7.72 -23.78
N LYS A 278 -16.02 -8.15 -22.95
CA LYS A 278 -14.56 -8.10 -23.15
C LYS A 278 -13.90 -9.48 -23.12
N ALA A 279 -14.63 -10.54 -23.47
CA ALA A 279 -14.14 -11.93 -23.45
C ALA A 279 -12.83 -12.17 -24.25
N ALA A 280 -12.54 -11.33 -25.25
CA ALA A 280 -11.27 -11.38 -25.99
C ALA A 280 -10.04 -11.04 -25.12
N ILE A 281 -10.22 -10.36 -23.98
CA ILE A 281 -9.16 -10.12 -22.99
C ILE A 281 -9.14 -11.33 -22.06
N MET A 282 -8.52 -12.42 -22.49
CA MET A 282 -8.51 -13.65 -21.70
C MET A 282 -7.33 -13.68 -20.73
N VAL A 283 -7.56 -14.18 -19.53
CA VAL A 283 -6.52 -14.46 -18.53
C VAL A 283 -6.31 -15.97 -18.46
N SER A 284 -5.08 -16.43 -18.66
CA SER A 284 -4.78 -17.86 -18.53
C SER A 284 -4.90 -18.32 -17.07
N PRO A 285 -5.54 -19.46 -16.79
CA PRO A 285 -5.57 -20.03 -15.45
C PRO A 285 -4.25 -20.72 -15.06
N ARG A 286 -3.29 -20.83 -15.98
CA ARG A 286 -1.99 -21.46 -15.75
C ARG A 286 -0.94 -20.40 -15.37
N PRO A 287 -0.30 -20.50 -14.18
CA PRO A 287 0.80 -19.59 -13.81
C PRO A 287 1.93 -19.62 -14.84
N GLY A 288 2.47 -18.45 -15.17
CA GLY A 288 3.64 -18.29 -16.06
C GLY A 288 3.30 -18.01 -17.52
N GLU A 289 2.03 -18.09 -17.90
CA GLU A 289 1.51 -17.65 -19.21
C GLU A 289 1.37 -16.13 -19.29
N LEU A 290 1.27 -15.60 -20.51
CA LEU A 290 1.06 -14.17 -20.76
C LEU A 290 -0.33 -13.71 -20.31
N VAL A 291 -0.44 -12.45 -19.91
CA VAL A 291 -1.71 -11.77 -19.62
C VAL A 291 -1.77 -10.42 -20.38
N PRO A 292 -2.71 -10.23 -21.33
CA PRO A 292 -3.72 -11.20 -21.75
C PRO A 292 -3.08 -12.43 -22.40
N TRP A 293 -3.79 -13.55 -22.33
CA TRP A 293 -3.38 -14.79 -22.95
C TRP A 293 -3.53 -14.65 -24.47
N ILE A 294 -2.40 -14.64 -25.17
CA ILE A 294 -2.32 -14.46 -26.62
C ILE A 294 -1.86 -15.80 -27.20
N THR A 295 -2.80 -16.56 -27.75
CA THR A 295 -2.51 -17.71 -28.60
C THR A 295 -2.70 -17.33 -30.07
N PRO A 296 -1.98 -17.95 -31.01
CA PRO A 296 -2.27 -17.81 -32.43
C PRO A 296 -3.73 -18.22 -32.68
N ALA A 297 -4.50 -17.37 -33.35
CA ALA A 297 -5.84 -17.76 -33.81
C ALA A 297 -5.71 -18.95 -34.76
N THR A 298 -6.56 -19.96 -34.61
CA THR A 298 -6.74 -20.98 -35.65
C THR A 298 -7.41 -20.33 -36.86
N GLU A 299 -7.28 -20.92 -38.06
CA GLU A 299 -7.79 -20.34 -39.32
C GLU A 299 -9.31 -20.07 -39.32
N ASP A 300 -10.05 -20.67 -38.40
CA ASP A 300 -11.49 -20.49 -38.18
C ASP A 300 -11.84 -19.40 -37.14
N GLY A 301 -10.84 -18.70 -36.59
CA GLY A 301 -11.02 -17.67 -35.54
C GLY A 301 -11.31 -18.25 -34.15
N GLY A 302 -11.17 -19.56 -33.97
CA GLY A 302 -11.26 -20.22 -32.67
C GLY A 302 -10.06 -19.93 -31.76
N VAL A 303 -10.29 -19.94 -30.46
CA VAL A 303 -9.25 -19.98 -29.43
C VAL A 303 -9.29 -21.39 -28.82
N SER A 304 -8.26 -22.22 -29.07
CA SER A 304 -8.12 -23.50 -28.36
C SER A 304 -7.66 -23.24 -26.92
N PRO A 305 -8.32 -23.83 -25.90
CA PRO A 305 -7.93 -23.73 -24.49
C PRO A 305 -6.59 -24.41 -24.17
#